data_AF-A0A8H5X015-F1
#
_entry.id   AF-A0A8H5X015-F1
#
_cell.length_a   1.000
_cell.length_b   1.000
_cell.length_c   1.000
_cell.angle_alpha   90.00
_cell.angle_beta   90.00
_cell.angle_gamma   90.00
#
_symmetry.space_group_name_H-M   'P 1'
#
loop_
_entity.id
_entity.type
_entity.pdbx_description
1 polymer ?
#
loop_
_entity_poly.entity_id
_entity_poly.type
_entity_poly.pdbx_seq_one_letter_code
_entity_poly.pdbx_strand_id
1 'polypeptide(L)'
;MHRQAKSATAGLFHPLPPPYTFASKPLPLTNGLPFGTGSRMSGSTMLVIYQDGSGNVTLSTRKGHGHDTPTYQAMSGIKLVEGSGVSNGTIVANIYWKDASISGTAQWISAWKKGSSMDTSDASSDFAEHDGTDSFSVDLSEATVSGTSNPFLNSSNTTPSDNAVSGGGGGEDHTGSAHGVIMAVVFLVGFPIGSVLMPLLGKWLIHASWQIIAFVGMWIGFGIGKIAADRDGDWFHEPHVVLGTIVCVLMIVQPVLGWMHHRNYVKYQRRTTISYGHIWYGRGIMVVGIINGGIGLQLSSASTGLIVGYSIVGILVSAIYAAGAVREMVQMKRKEHELLSDPSNSALELRA
;
A
#
# COMPACT_ATOMS: atom_id res chain seq x y z
N MET A 1 24.25 0.36 -12.87
CA MET A 1 23.24 -0.71 -12.74
C MET A 1 21.77 -0.22 -12.83
N HIS A 2 21.51 1.04 -13.24
CA HIS A 2 20.17 1.65 -13.26
C HIS A 2 19.49 1.71 -14.65
N ARG A 3 20.02 1.00 -15.66
CA ARG A 3 19.52 1.05 -17.05
C ARG A 3 18.99 -0.28 -17.63
N GLN A 4 19.12 -1.40 -16.92
CA GLN A 4 18.72 -2.72 -17.45
C GLN A 4 17.27 -3.14 -17.14
N ALA A 5 16.56 -2.45 -16.25
CA ALA A 5 15.14 -2.74 -15.97
C ALA A 5 14.17 -2.16 -17.03
N LYS A 6 14.65 -1.36 -17.98
CA LYS A 6 13.81 -0.66 -18.97
C LYS A 6 13.43 -1.49 -20.21
N SER A 7 13.73 -2.79 -20.25
CA SER A 7 13.54 -3.63 -21.44
C SER A 7 12.83 -4.96 -21.16
N ALA A 8 11.99 -5.02 -20.12
CA ALA A 8 11.25 -6.24 -19.77
C ALA A 8 9.91 -6.39 -20.52
N THR A 9 9.64 -5.53 -21.50
CA THR A 9 8.33 -5.43 -22.14
C THR A 9 8.37 -5.89 -23.59
N ALA A 10 7.36 -6.68 -23.96
CA ALA A 10 7.15 -7.38 -25.23
C ALA A 10 8.06 -8.59 -25.50
N GLY A 11 7.44 -9.78 -25.66
CA GLY A 11 8.09 -11.00 -26.13
C GLY A 11 7.15 -12.21 -26.13
N LEU A 12 6.61 -12.50 -27.32
CA LEU A 12 6.03 -13.74 -27.86
C LEU A 12 5.28 -14.67 -26.87
N PHE A 13 4.00 -14.38 -26.67
CA PHE A 13 3.03 -15.40 -26.31
C PHE A 13 2.63 -16.14 -27.60
N HIS A 14 2.93 -17.43 -27.68
CA HIS A 14 2.43 -18.28 -28.77
C HIS A 14 1.34 -19.20 -28.23
N PRO A 15 0.05 -18.81 -28.22
CA PRO A 15 -1.06 -19.75 -28.06
C PRO A 15 -1.05 -20.82 -29.16
N LEU A 16 -1.76 -21.92 -28.92
CA LEU A 16 -1.96 -23.01 -29.87
C LEU A 16 -3.46 -23.27 -30.06
N PRO A 17 -3.92 -23.91 -31.15
CA PRO A 17 -5.25 -24.50 -31.17
C PRO A 17 -5.41 -25.49 -30.00
N PRO A 18 -6.64 -25.73 -29.49
CA PRO A 18 -6.86 -26.56 -28.32
C PRO A 18 -6.17 -27.94 -28.51
N PRO A 19 -5.33 -28.37 -27.55
CA PRO A 19 -4.97 -27.72 -26.28
C PRO A 19 -3.90 -26.61 -26.41
N TYR A 20 -4.19 -25.43 -25.82
CA TYR A 20 -3.33 -24.25 -25.85
C TYR A 20 -1.98 -24.54 -25.18
N THR A 21 -0.89 -24.07 -25.74
CA THR A 21 0.41 -24.05 -25.04
C THR A 21 0.90 -22.60 -25.06
N PHE A 22 1.59 -22.13 -24.03
CA PHE A 22 2.09 -20.76 -23.86
C PHE A 22 3.57 -20.83 -23.50
N ALA A 23 4.41 -19.93 -24.02
CA ALA A 23 5.76 -19.72 -23.51
C ALA A 23 5.81 -18.37 -22.79
N SER A 24 6.43 -18.32 -21.61
CA SER A 24 6.86 -17.06 -21.01
C SER A 24 8.21 -16.65 -21.58
N LYS A 25 8.39 -15.36 -21.88
CA LYS A 25 9.67 -14.78 -22.34
C LYS A 25 10.82 -15.15 -21.38
N PRO A 26 12.06 -15.15 -21.90
CA PRO A 26 13.24 -14.87 -21.12
C PRO A 26 13.10 -13.71 -20.10
N LEU A 27 13.03 -14.00 -18.80
CA LEU A 27 12.84 -13.00 -17.75
C LEU A 27 14.02 -12.96 -16.76
N PRO A 28 14.45 -11.77 -16.30
CA PRO A 28 15.51 -11.64 -15.30
C PRO A 28 15.10 -12.31 -13.99
N LEU A 29 16.09 -12.72 -13.19
CA LEU A 29 15.88 -13.35 -11.89
C LEU A 29 15.08 -12.41 -10.95
N THR A 30 13.85 -12.80 -10.63
CA THR A 30 12.95 -12.08 -9.72
C THR A 30 12.28 -13.03 -8.74
N ASN A 31 11.68 -12.45 -7.70
CA ASN A 31 10.98 -13.15 -6.63
C ASN A 31 9.54 -13.49 -7.07
N GLY A 32 9.42 -14.33 -8.10
CA GLY A 32 8.15 -14.72 -8.71
C GLY A 32 7.69 -13.79 -9.84
N LEU A 33 7.03 -14.40 -10.83
CA LEU A 33 6.46 -13.74 -12.02
C LEU A 33 5.02 -14.24 -12.21
N PRO A 34 4.02 -13.52 -11.67
CA PRO A 34 2.62 -13.77 -11.95
C PRO A 34 2.25 -13.28 -13.34
N PHE A 35 1.57 -14.13 -14.10
CA PHE A 35 0.79 -13.76 -15.28
C PHE A 35 -0.68 -14.04 -15.01
N GLY A 36 -1.57 -13.13 -15.39
CA GLY A 36 -3.01 -13.29 -15.19
C GLY A 36 -3.78 -13.02 -16.48
N THR A 37 -4.82 -13.82 -16.74
CA THR A 37 -5.78 -13.53 -17.82
C THR A 37 -6.68 -12.34 -17.46
N GLY A 38 -7.03 -11.52 -18.44
CA GLY A 38 -7.91 -10.37 -18.26
C GLY A 38 -7.13 -9.09 -17.93
N SER A 39 -7.86 -8.05 -17.50
CA SER A 39 -7.31 -6.70 -17.29
C SER A 39 -7.09 -6.35 -15.81
N ARG A 40 -7.34 -7.28 -14.88
CA ARG A 40 -7.24 -7.07 -13.43
C ARG A 40 -7.07 -8.42 -12.72
N MET A 41 -6.63 -8.41 -11.46
CA MET A 41 -6.47 -9.64 -10.68
C MET A 41 -7.80 -10.36 -10.43
N SER A 42 -8.88 -9.64 -10.11
CA SER A 42 -10.20 -10.22 -9.88
C SER A 42 -10.71 -10.99 -11.11
N GLY A 43 -11.06 -12.26 -10.92
CA GLY A 43 -11.54 -13.17 -11.97
C GLY A 43 -10.43 -13.74 -12.87
N SER A 44 -9.18 -13.35 -12.67
CA SER A 44 -8.06 -13.85 -13.48
C SER A 44 -7.68 -15.28 -13.11
N THR A 45 -7.28 -16.05 -14.12
CA THR A 45 -6.49 -17.26 -13.92
C THR A 45 -5.03 -16.84 -13.90
N MET A 46 -4.36 -17.10 -12.78
CA MET A 46 -2.98 -16.71 -12.57
C MET A 46 -2.02 -17.88 -12.68
N LEU A 47 -0.91 -17.64 -13.37
CA LEU A 47 0.22 -18.53 -13.55
C LEU A 47 1.41 -17.84 -12.88
N VAL A 48 1.77 -18.30 -11.69
CA VAL A 48 2.89 -17.75 -10.94
C VAL A 48 4.08 -18.66 -11.14
N ILE A 49 5.16 -18.10 -11.69
CA ILE A 49 6.38 -18.84 -12.03
C ILE A 49 7.52 -18.33 -11.15
N TYR A 50 8.25 -19.25 -10.52
CA TYR A 50 9.49 -18.97 -9.79
C TYR A 50 10.48 -20.12 -9.99
N GLN A 51 11.76 -19.90 -9.66
CA GLN A 51 12.75 -20.97 -9.77
C GLN A 51 12.59 -21.96 -8.63
N ASP A 52 12.95 -23.21 -8.88
CA ASP A 52 12.89 -24.29 -7.90
C ASP A 52 14.19 -24.44 -7.06
N GLY A 53 15.22 -23.63 -7.37
CA GLY A 53 16.54 -23.69 -6.73
C GLY A 53 17.49 -24.76 -7.31
N SER A 54 17.03 -25.55 -8.29
CA SER A 54 17.78 -26.64 -8.93
C SER A 54 18.00 -26.42 -10.44
N GLY A 55 17.78 -25.20 -10.92
CA GLY A 55 17.90 -24.85 -12.34
C GLY A 55 16.62 -25.11 -13.15
N ASN A 56 15.52 -25.47 -12.49
CA ASN A 56 14.21 -25.63 -13.10
C ASN A 56 13.23 -24.57 -12.54
N VAL A 57 11.95 -24.66 -12.93
CA VAL A 57 10.91 -23.71 -12.55
C VAL A 57 9.73 -24.42 -11.89
N THR A 58 9.13 -23.73 -10.93
CA THR A 58 7.88 -24.11 -10.27
C THR A 58 6.74 -23.34 -10.91
N LEU A 59 5.65 -24.04 -11.21
CA LEU A 59 4.40 -23.43 -11.66
C LEU A 59 3.35 -23.52 -10.55
N SER A 60 2.91 -22.37 -10.08
CA SER A 60 1.82 -22.23 -9.13
C SER A 60 0.60 -21.66 -9.87
N THR A 61 -0.46 -22.46 -9.97
CA THR A 61 -1.73 -22.03 -10.56
C THR A 61 -2.61 -21.44 -9.47
N ARG A 62 -3.19 -20.26 -9.71
CA ARG A 62 -4.00 -19.55 -8.71
C ARG A 62 -5.22 -18.89 -9.34
N LYS A 63 -6.24 -18.60 -8.54
CA LYS A 63 -7.41 -17.79 -8.95
C LYS A 63 -7.39 -16.45 -8.24
N GLY A 64 -7.49 -15.38 -9.02
CA GLY A 64 -7.56 -14.03 -8.48
C GLY A 64 -8.98 -13.71 -8.02
N HIS A 65 -9.11 -13.27 -6.77
CA HIS A 65 -10.39 -12.88 -6.16
C HIS A 65 -10.51 -11.37 -5.96
N GLY A 66 -9.52 -10.60 -6.40
CA GLY A 66 -9.38 -9.19 -6.05
C GLY A 66 -7.90 -8.90 -5.83
N HIS A 67 -7.63 -8.09 -4.81
CA HIS A 67 -6.28 -7.64 -4.46
C HIS A 67 -5.67 -8.43 -3.29
N ASP A 68 -6.40 -9.45 -2.84
CA ASP A 68 -5.85 -10.46 -1.95
C ASP A 68 -4.75 -11.26 -2.65
N THR A 69 -3.72 -11.63 -1.88
CA THR A 69 -2.73 -12.61 -2.33
C THR A 69 -3.48 -13.90 -2.69
N PRO A 70 -3.50 -14.30 -3.98
CA PRO A 70 -4.26 -15.46 -4.40
C PRO A 70 -3.58 -16.71 -3.85
N THR A 71 -4.35 -17.73 -3.47
CA THR A 71 -3.81 -18.99 -2.94
C THR A 71 -3.65 -20.03 -4.04
N TYR A 72 -2.74 -20.98 -3.82
CA TYR A 72 -2.54 -22.07 -4.77
C TYR A 72 -3.79 -22.93 -4.94
N GLN A 73 -4.16 -23.16 -6.19
CA GLN A 73 -5.24 -24.03 -6.58
C GLN A 73 -4.82 -24.82 -7.81
N ALA A 74 -4.54 -26.11 -7.63
CA ALA A 74 -4.16 -27.00 -8.73
C ALA A 74 -5.23 -27.00 -9.85
N MET A 75 -4.81 -26.67 -11.07
CA MET A 75 -5.66 -26.73 -12.27
C MET A 75 -5.21 -27.89 -13.16
N SER A 76 -6.01 -28.95 -13.22
CA SER A 76 -5.66 -30.22 -13.89
C SER A 76 -5.36 -30.12 -15.39
N GLY A 77 -5.83 -29.05 -16.04
CA GLY A 77 -5.53 -28.76 -17.45
C GLY A 77 -4.22 -28.02 -17.67
N ILE A 78 -3.53 -27.54 -16.63
CA ILE A 78 -2.37 -26.66 -16.74
C ILE A 78 -1.13 -27.33 -16.19
N LYS A 79 -0.06 -27.42 -16.98
CA LYS A 79 1.22 -28.01 -16.57
C LYS A 79 2.41 -27.42 -17.32
N LEU A 80 3.58 -27.51 -16.71
CA LEU A 80 4.84 -27.27 -17.42
C LEU A 80 5.11 -28.38 -18.43
N VAL A 81 5.71 -28.01 -19.56
CA VAL A 81 6.21 -28.94 -20.58
C VAL A 81 7.70 -28.75 -20.80
N GLU A 82 8.30 -29.72 -21.50
CA GLU A 82 9.72 -29.77 -21.80
C GLU A 82 10.21 -28.46 -22.47
N GLY A 83 11.45 -28.08 -22.16
CA GLY A 83 12.04 -26.79 -22.52
C GLY A 83 11.82 -25.68 -21.49
N SER A 84 11.06 -25.93 -20.41
CA SER A 84 11.01 -25.05 -19.25
C SER A 84 12.30 -25.19 -18.41
N GLY A 85 12.73 -24.10 -17.77
CA GLY A 85 13.86 -24.10 -16.87
C GLY A 85 14.51 -22.73 -16.72
N VAL A 86 15.70 -22.72 -16.10
CA VAL A 86 16.51 -21.51 -15.94
C VAL A 86 17.77 -21.65 -16.79
N SER A 87 18.04 -20.67 -17.65
CA SER A 87 19.23 -20.64 -18.50
C SER A 87 19.74 -19.22 -18.63
N ASN A 88 21.05 -18.98 -18.53
CA ASN A 88 21.66 -17.64 -18.67
C ASN A 88 20.97 -16.54 -17.82
N GLY A 89 20.67 -16.83 -16.56
CA GLY A 89 20.01 -15.88 -15.64
C GLY A 89 18.57 -15.56 -16.03
N THR A 90 17.97 -16.44 -16.82
CA THR A 90 16.69 -16.22 -17.47
C THR A 90 15.74 -17.38 -17.17
N ILE A 91 14.53 -17.06 -16.72
CA ILE A 91 13.44 -18.03 -16.51
C ILE A 91 12.68 -18.25 -17.83
N VAL A 92 12.46 -19.50 -18.20
CA VAL A 92 11.59 -19.91 -19.32
C VAL A 92 10.56 -20.91 -18.79
N ALA A 93 9.28 -20.62 -18.95
CA ALA A 93 8.20 -21.55 -18.63
C ALA A 93 7.35 -21.82 -19.88
N ASN A 94 7.40 -23.07 -20.31
CA ASN A 94 6.54 -23.59 -21.36
C ASN A 94 5.34 -24.25 -20.69
N ILE A 95 4.14 -23.72 -20.91
CA ILE A 95 2.93 -24.09 -20.20
C ILE A 95 1.94 -24.69 -21.18
N TYR A 96 1.57 -25.95 -20.97
CA TYR A 96 0.42 -26.56 -21.61
C TYR A 96 -0.84 -26.24 -20.80
N TRP A 97 -1.89 -25.80 -21.49
CA TRP A 97 -3.19 -25.44 -20.93
C TRP A 97 -4.32 -26.02 -21.78
N LYS A 98 -4.86 -27.15 -21.32
CA LYS A 98 -6.03 -27.80 -21.90
C LYS A 98 -7.29 -26.96 -21.70
N ASP A 99 -8.10 -26.83 -22.76
CA ASP A 99 -9.43 -26.21 -22.74
C ASP A 99 -9.44 -24.75 -22.21
N ALA A 100 -8.36 -23.99 -22.45
CA ALA A 100 -8.32 -22.58 -22.08
C ALA A 100 -9.45 -21.82 -22.80
N SER A 101 -10.31 -21.15 -22.03
CA SER A 101 -11.41 -20.34 -22.57
C SER A 101 -10.91 -18.95 -22.99
N ILE A 102 -9.88 -18.91 -23.83
CA ILE A 102 -9.21 -17.69 -24.28
C ILE A 102 -9.14 -17.75 -25.81
N SER A 103 -9.65 -16.73 -26.50
CA SER A 103 -9.70 -16.66 -27.98
C SER A 103 -9.59 -15.22 -28.46
N GLY A 104 -9.26 -15.02 -29.74
CA GLY A 104 -9.10 -13.69 -30.34
C GLY A 104 -7.99 -12.87 -29.69
N THR A 105 -8.18 -11.56 -29.54
CA THR A 105 -7.26 -10.70 -28.79
C THR A 105 -7.57 -10.75 -27.30
N ALA A 106 -6.70 -11.38 -26.52
CA ALA A 106 -6.85 -11.57 -25.08
C ALA A 106 -6.03 -10.55 -24.29
N GLN A 107 -6.62 -9.96 -23.24
CA GLN A 107 -5.90 -9.10 -22.29
C GLN A 107 -5.17 -9.96 -21.26
N TRP A 108 -4.01 -9.47 -20.84
CA TRP A 108 -3.18 -10.09 -19.83
C TRP A 108 -2.60 -9.03 -18.90
N ILE A 109 -2.39 -9.44 -17.66
CA ILE A 109 -1.63 -8.70 -16.67
C ILE A 109 -0.37 -9.49 -16.32
N SER A 110 0.69 -8.78 -15.99
CA SER A 110 1.88 -9.37 -15.38
C SER A 110 2.35 -8.53 -14.21
N ALA A 111 3.10 -9.16 -13.31
CA ALA A 111 3.68 -8.50 -12.17
C ALA A 111 5.07 -9.07 -11.87
N TRP A 112 5.87 -8.33 -11.12
CA TRP A 112 7.18 -8.81 -10.67
C TRP A 112 7.57 -8.21 -9.33
N LYS A 113 8.29 -9.00 -8.53
CA LYS A 113 8.93 -8.54 -7.31
C LYS A 113 10.45 -8.56 -7.44
N LYS A 114 11.11 -7.45 -7.12
CA LYS A 114 12.58 -7.38 -7.11
C LYS A 114 13.13 -8.17 -5.93
N GLY A 115 14.31 -8.74 -6.12
CA GLY A 115 15.03 -9.45 -5.07
C GLY A 115 15.64 -10.75 -5.59
N SER A 116 16.13 -11.55 -4.66
CA SER A 116 16.54 -12.92 -4.95
C SER A 116 15.34 -13.77 -5.36
N SER A 117 15.62 -14.81 -6.13
CA SER A 117 14.67 -15.87 -6.43
C SER A 117 14.12 -16.51 -5.15
N MET A 118 12.91 -17.08 -5.22
CA MET A 118 12.34 -17.86 -4.13
C MET A 118 13.04 -19.20 -3.93
N ASP A 119 13.63 -19.75 -5.00
CA ASP A 119 14.35 -21.03 -5.01
C ASP A 119 13.60 -22.13 -4.25
N THR A 120 12.33 -22.35 -4.63
CA THR A 120 11.43 -23.29 -3.98
C THR A 120 10.60 -24.07 -5.00
N SER A 121 10.51 -25.39 -4.79
CA SER A 121 9.66 -26.29 -5.57
C SER A 121 8.21 -26.35 -5.08
N ASP A 122 7.90 -25.70 -3.96
CA ASP A 122 6.58 -25.70 -3.37
C ASP A 122 5.64 -24.74 -4.11
N ALA A 123 4.65 -25.30 -4.82
CA ALA A 123 3.65 -24.54 -5.57
C ALA A 123 2.71 -23.70 -4.66
N SER A 124 2.66 -24.00 -3.35
CA SER A 124 1.83 -23.30 -2.37
C SER A 124 2.53 -22.17 -1.63
N SER A 125 3.84 -21.96 -1.88
CA SER A 125 4.62 -20.95 -1.18
C SER A 125 4.01 -19.55 -1.29
N ASP A 126 4.00 -18.83 -0.18
CA ASP A 126 3.56 -17.44 -0.13
C ASP A 126 4.59 -16.52 -0.79
N PHE A 127 4.10 -15.42 -1.36
CA PHE A 127 4.93 -14.37 -1.93
C PHE A 127 4.43 -13.00 -1.48
N ALA A 128 5.36 -12.07 -1.39
CA ALA A 128 5.04 -10.69 -1.08
C ALA A 128 4.45 -9.97 -2.30
N GLU A 129 3.77 -8.86 -2.04
CA GLU A 129 3.24 -7.96 -3.07
C GLU A 129 4.33 -7.58 -4.08
N HIS A 130 3.93 -7.49 -5.34
CA HIS A 130 4.81 -7.16 -6.46
C HIS A 130 5.22 -5.69 -6.40
N ASP A 131 6.41 -5.36 -6.91
CA ASP A 131 6.91 -3.98 -6.92
C ASP A 131 6.50 -3.25 -8.20
N GLY A 132 6.13 -3.99 -9.24
CA GLY A 132 5.67 -3.45 -10.51
C GLY A 132 4.71 -4.36 -11.24
N THR A 133 3.92 -3.75 -12.12
CA THR A 133 2.91 -4.42 -12.96
C THR A 133 3.02 -3.98 -14.40
N ASP A 134 2.48 -4.80 -15.29
CA ASP A 134 2.25 -4.44 -16.69
C ASP A 134 0.94 -5.04 -17.20
N SER A 135 0.39 -4.41 -18.23
CA SER A 135 -0.81 -4.88 -18.94
C SER A 135 -0.55 -4.87 -20.44
N PHE A 136 -0.87 -5.98 -21.09
CA PHE A 136 -0.68 -6.14 -22.52
C PHE A 136 -1.77 -7.03 -23.09
N SER A 137 -1.81 -7.12 -24.42
CA SER A 137 -2.74 -7.98 -25.14
C SER A 137 -2.00 -8.92 -26.06
N VAL A 138 -2.58 -10.10 -26.27
CA VAL A 138 -2.05 -11.12 -27.15
C VAL A 138 -3.13 -11.48 -28.17
N ASP A 139 -2.83 -11.33 -29.45
CA ASP A 139 -3.66 -11.84 -30.53
C ASP A 139 -3.39 -13.34 -30.72
N LEU A 140 -4.38 -14.16 -30.34
CA LEU A 140 -4.24 -15.60 -30.42
C LEU A 140 -4.49 -16.17 -31.83
N SER A 141 -4.84 -15.35 -32.82
CA SER A 141 -4.94 -15.77 -34.22
C SER A 141 -3.59 -15.83 -34.94
N GLU A 142 -2.61 -15.07 -34.46
CA GLU A 142 -1.27 -14.94 -35.05
C GLU A 142 -0.28 -16.04 -34.59
N ALA A 143 -0.73 -16.94 -33.73
CA ALA A 143 0.06 -18.03 -33.20
C ALA A 143 -0.77 -19.31 -33.22
N THR A 144 -0.60 -20.08 -34.29
CA THR A 144 -1.20 -21.41 -34.42
C THR A 144 -0.14 -22.39 -34.89
N VAL A 145 -0.03 -23.54 -34.21
CA VAL A 145 0.81 -24.66 -34.65
C VAL A 145 -0.10 -25.83 -35.01
N SER A 146 0.18 -26.48 -36.12
CA SER A 146 -0.54 -27.67 -36.54
C SER A 146 -0.09 -28.90 -35.75
N GLY A 147 -1.02 -29.60 -35.10
CA GLY A 147 -0.78 -30.85 -34.38
C GLY A 147 -0.72 -30.70 -32.86
N THR A 148 -0.40 -31.78 -32.16
CA THR A 148 -0.37 -31.86 -30.68
C THR A 148 1.04 -31.96 -30.10
N SER A 149 2.07 -31.84 -30.95
CA SER A 149 3.47 -31.91 -30.53
C SER A 149 3.89 -30.64 -29.82
N ASN A 150 4.85 -30.75 -28.89
CA ASN A 150 5.40 -29.59 -28.18
C ASN A 150 6.09 -28.64 -29.18
N PRO A 151 5.56 -27.42 -29.41
CA PRO A 151 6.10 -26.50 -30.41
C PRO A 151 7.44 -25.90 -30.01
N PHE A 152 7.83 -26.00 -28.74
CA PHE A 152 9.05 -25.37 -28.21
C PHE A 152 10.32 -26.20 -28.38
N LEU A 153 10.20 -27.46 -28.80
CA LEU A 153 11.34 -28.36 -29.00
C LEU A 153 11.86 -28.34 -30.44
N ASN A 154 11.10 -27.76 -31.38
CA ASN A 154 11.48 -27.76 -32.78
C ASN A 154 11.19 -26.39 -33.43
N SER A 155 12.22 -25.54 -33.45
CA SER A 155 12.18 -24.17 -33.99
C SER A 155 11.91 -24.10 -35.50
N SER A 156 11.89 -25.22 -36.21
CA SER A 156 11.72 -25.28 -37.67
C SER A 156 10.29 -24.93 -38.13
N ASN A 157 9.31 -24.93 -37.21
CA ASN A 157 7.89 -24.70 -37.50
C ASN A 157 7.33 -23.40 -36.89
N THR A 158 8.17 -22.54 -36.32
CA THR A 158 7.73 -21.28 -35.70
C THR A 158 8.24 -20.09 -36.50
N THR A 159 7.32 -19.24 -36.99
CA THR A 159 7.66 -17.94 -37.55
C THR A 159 7.46 -16.89 -36.45
N PRO A 160 8.50 -16.14 -36.04
CA PRO A 160 8.34 -15.05 -35.09
C PRO A 160 7.38 -14.00 -35.67
N SER A 161 6.33 -13.65 -34.93
CA SER A 161 5.44 -12.53 -35.27
C SER A 161 5.57 -11.47 -34.19
N ASP A 162 6.23 -10.35 -34.52
CA ASP A 162 6.38 -9.21 -33.61
C ASP A 162 5.05 -8.46 -33.39
N ASN A 163 4.01 -8.77 -34.16
CA ASN A 163 2.71 -8.08 -34.11
C ASN A 163 1.68 -8.80 -33.22
N ALA A 164 1.97 -10.01 -32.73
CA ALA A 164 1.03 -10.81 -31.94
C ALA A 164 0.81 -10.26 -30.51
N VAL A 165 1.71 -9.40 -30.01
CA VAL A 165 1.60 -8.80 -28.68
C VAL A 165 1.56 -7.28 -28.81
N SER A 166 0.55 -6.64 -28.22
CA SER A 166 0.42 -5.18 -28.25
C SER A 166 0.12 -4.62 -26.86
N GLY A 167 0.54 -3.37 -26.63
CA GLY A 167 0.56 -2.78 -25.30
C GLY A 167 1.85 -3.12 -24.56
N GLY A 168 1.81 -3.05 -23.24
CA GLY A 168 3.00 -3.06 -22.40
C GLY A 168 3.55 -1.66 -22.14
N GLY A 169 4.45 -1.58 -21.17
CA GLY A 169 5.07 -0.33 -20.70
C GLY A 169 4.92 -0.10 -19.20
N GLY A 170 4.41 -1.11 -18.51
CA GLY A 170 4.27 -1.18 -17.07
C GLY A 170 5.55 -0.88 -16.29
N GLY A 171 5.35 -0.48 -15.05
CA GLY A 171 6.39 0.04 -14.19
C GLY A 171 6.06 -0.16 -12.72
N GLU A 172 6.92 0.39 -11.88
CA GLU A 172 6.75 0.32 -10.44
C GLU A 172 5.66 1.29 -9.99
N ASP A 173 4.79 0.83 -9.09
CA ASP A 173 3.82 1.69 -8.41
C ASP A 173 4.38 2.14 -7.06
N HIS A 174 4.48 3.46 -6.87
CA HIS A 174 4.96 4.06 -5.62
C HIS A 174 3.85 4.80 -4.86
N THR A 175 2.61 4.71 -5.34
CA THR A 175 1.48 5.49 -4.82
C THR A 175 1.15 5.08 -3.38
N GLY A 176 1.09 3.78 -3.08
CA GLY A 176 0.88 3.26 -1.72
C GLY A 176 2.00 3.67 -0.75
N SER A 177 3.26 3.58 -1.17
CA SER A 177 4.40 4.00 -0.36
C SER A 177 4.38 5.51 -0.08
N ALA A 178 4.10 6.34 -1.09
CA ALA A 178 3.98 7.78 -0.94
C ALA A 178 2.85 8.16 0.03
N HIS A 179 1.68 7.52 -0.07
CA HIS A 179 0.59 7.67 0.88
C HIS A 179 1.05 7.34 2.31
N GLY A 180 1.64 6.16 2.52
CA GLY A 180 2.09 5.70 3.83
C GLY A 180 3.09 6.65 4.48
N VAL A 181 4.09 7.14 3.72
CA VAL A 181 5.09 8.09 4.23
C VAL A 181 4.45 9.42 4.62
N ILE A 182 3.62 10.01 3.74
CA ILE A 182 2.97 11.29 4.01
C ILE A 182 2.06 11.19 5.24
N MET A 183 1.23 10.16 5.30
CA MET A 183 0.30 9.97 6.41
C MET A 183 1.02 9.67 7.72
N ALA A 184 2.10 8.88 7.70
CA ALA A 184 2.92 8.65 8.88
C ALA A 184 3.53 9.95 9.40
N VAL A 185 4.12 10.78 8.54
CA VAL A 185 4.68 12.08 8.95
C VAL A 185 3.59 12.99 9.54
N VAL A 186 2.42 13.07 8.90
CA VAL A 186 1.32 13.92 9.35
C VAL A 186 0.77 13.49 10.70
N PHE A 187 0.48 12.20 10.89
CA PHE A 187 -0.16 11.70 12.10
C PHE A 187 0.79 11.41 13.26
N LEU A 188 2.01 10.92 13.00
CA LEU A 188 2.96 10.60 14.08
C LEU A 188 3.71 11.84 14.54
N VAL A 189 3.91 12.82 13.66
CA VAL A 189 4.80 13.96 13.94
C VAL A 189 4.05 15.28 13.79
N GLY A 190 3.41 15.52 12.66
CA GLY A 190 2.74 16.78 12.33
C GLY A 190 1.73 17.22 13.38
N PHE A 191 0.63 16.48 13.55
CA PHE A 191 -0.44 16.81 14.49
C PHE A 191 0.02 16.81 15.97
N PRO A 192 0.83 15.83 16.44
CA PRO A 192 1.33 15.84 17.82
C PRO A 192 2.21 17.05 18.13
N ILE A 193 3.17 17.40 17.26
CA ILE A 193 4.02 18.58 17.45
C ILE A 193 3.17 19.84 17.45
N GLY A 194 2.28 19.99 16.47
CA GLY A 194 1.37 21.14 16.38
C GLY A 194 0.57 21.36 17.65
N SER A 195 0.10 20.26 18.25
CA SER A 195 -0.68 20.29 19.48
C SER A 195 0.14 20.71 20.71
N VAL A 196 1.43 20.38 20.78
CA VAL A 196 2.33 20.75 21.88
C VAL A 196 2.82 22.21 21.77
N LEU A 197 2.80 22.82 20.57
CA LEU A 197 3.19 24.22 20.38
C LEU A 197 2.33 25.20 21.19
N MET A 198 1.03 24.90 21.40
CA MET A 198 0.16 25.78 22.22
C MET A 198 0.60 25.83 23.68
N PRO A 199 0.71 24.69 24.41
CA PRO A 199 1.18 24.71 25.79
C PRO A 199 2.59 25.29 25.97
N LEU A 200 3.48 25.13 24.97
CA LEU A 200 4.87 25.58 25.10
C LEU A 200 5.08 27.06 24.75
N LEU A 201 4.45 27.54 23.68
CA LEU A 201 4.70 28.89 23.15
C LEU A 201 3.57 29.88 23.47
N GLY A 202 2.35 29.39 23.77
CA GLY A 202 1.17 30.22 24.00
C GLY A 202 0.69 31.01 22.76
N LYS A 203 1.29 30.78 21.58
CA LYS A 203 1.04 31.54 20.35
C LYS A 203 0.07 30.81 19.44
N TRP A 204 -1.19 31.24 19.46
CA TRP A 204 -2.27 30.62 18.68
C TRP A 204 -1.99 30.58 17.17
N LEU A 205 -1.39 31.63 16.61
CA LEU A 205 -1.06 31.69 15.18
C LEU A 205 -0.05 30.63 14.75
N ILE A 206 0.92 30.29 15.61
CA ILE A 206 1.92 29.26 15.31
C ILE A 206 1.24 27.89 15.31
N HIS A 207 0.42 27.63 16.31
CA HIS A 207 -0.37 26.40 16.38
C HIS A 207 -1.31 26.26 15.19
N ALA A 208 -2.15 27.26 14.93
CA ALA A 208 -3.13 27.22 13.85
C ALA A 208 -2.44 27.03 12.49
N SER A 209 -1.38 27.79 12.20
CA SER A 209 -0.63 27.66 10.95
C SER A 209 -0.04 26.26 10.78
N TRP A 210 0.60 25.71 11.82
CA TRP A 210 1.17 24.37 11.77
C TRP A 210 0.10 23.28 11.59
N GLN A 211 -1.02 23.39 12.32
CA GLN A 211 -2.13 22.44 12.20
C GLN A 211 -2.78 22.48 10.81
N ILE A 212 -2.89 23.67 10.19
CA ILE A 212 -3.40 23.78 8.82
C ILE A 212 -2.44 23.14 7.81
N ILE A 213 -1.12 23.28 7.98
CA ILE A 213 -0.13 22.60 7.13
C ILE A 213 -0.29 21.07 7.24
N ALA A 214 -0.38 20.54 8.47
CA ALA A 214 -0.61 19.11 8.69
C ALA A 214 -1.96 18.65 8.11
N PHE A 215 -3.02 19.46 8.25
CA PHE A 215 -4.34 19.17 7.71
C PHE A 215 -4.35 19.13 6.18
N VAL A 216 -3.66 20.05 5.50
CA VAL A 216 -3.50 19.99 4.04
C VAL A 216 -2.68 18.76 3.63
N GLY A 217 -1.59 18.46 4.35
CA GLY A 217 -0.79 17.25 4.13
C GLY A 217 -1.61 15.96 4.27
N MET A 218 -2.53 15.90 5.24
CA MET A 218 -3.47 14.79 5.40
C MET A 218 -4.33 14.59 4.16
N TRP A 219 -4.91 15.66 3.59
CA TRP A 219 -5.76 15.54 2.39
C TRP A 219 -4.96 15.18 1.14
N ILE A 220 -3.72 15.65 1.02
CA ILE A 220 -2.79 15.21 -0.04
C ILE A 220 -2.52 13.71 0.10
N GLY A 221 -2.16 13.27 1.31
CA GLY A 221 -1.93 11.85 1.60
C GLY A 221 -3.18 11.01 1.30
N PHE A 222 -4.36 11.45 1.75
CA PHE A 222 -5.64 10.79 1.47
C PHE A 222 -5.93 10.69 -0.04
N GLY A 223 -5.71 11.76 -0.81
CA GLY A 223 -5.89 11.76 -2.26
C GLY A 223 -4.98 10.76 -2.98
N ILE A 224 -3.72 10.66 -2.56
CA ILE A 224 -2.77 9.65 -3.07
C ILE A 224 -3.23 8.24 -2.67
N GLY A 225 -3.66 8.05 -1.42
CA GLY A 225 -4.19 6.77 -0.94
C GLY A 225 -5.44 6.34 -1.71
N LYS A 226 -6.30 7.29 -2.10
CA LYS A 226 -7.43 7.03 -3.00
C LYS A 226 -6.98 6.53 -4.35
N ILE A 227 -5.97 7.15 -4.96
CA ILE A 227 -5.45 6.69 -6.24
C ILE A 227 -4.87 5.28 -6.12
N ALA A 228 -4.15 4.98 -5.04
CA ALA A 228 -3.67 3.63 -4.77
C ALA A 228 -4.83 2.64 -4.64
N ALA A 229 -5.79 2.92 -3.76
CA ALA A 229 -6.93 2.05 -3.51
C ALA A 229 -7.89 1.89 -4.72
N ASP A 230 -8.03 2.90 -5.58
CA ASP A 230 -8.82 2.81 -6.82
C ASP A 230 -8.11 1.90 -7.85
N ARG A 231 -6.76 1.93 -7.91
CA ARG A 231 -5.99 0.93 -8.67
C ARG A 231 -6.11 -0.44 -8.03
N ASP A 232 -6.23 -0.45 -6.70
CA ASP A 232 -6.36 -1.65 -5.91
C ASP A 232 -7.78 -2.22 -5.80
N GLY A 233 -8.77 -1.61 -6.46
CA GLY A 233 -10.13 -2.13 -6.55
C GLY A 233 -10.91 -2.34 -5.24
N ASP A 234 -10.36 -2.05 -4.06
CA ASP A 234 -10.95 -2.37 -2.75
C ASP A 234 -11.11 -1.15 -1.82
N TRP A 235 -11.81 -0.13 -2.32
CA TRP A 235 -12.06 1.10 -1.59
C TRP A 235 -13.02 0.95 -0.39
N PHE A 236 -13.86 -0.10 -0.35
CA PHE A 236 -15.02 -0.14 0.56
C PHE A 236 -15.01 -1.27 1.59
N HIS A 237 -14.18 -2.31 1.45
CA HIS A 237 -14.19 -3.45 2.38
C HIS A 237 -12.95 -3.51 3.27
N GLU A 238 -11.91 -2.75 2.93
CA GLU A 238 -10.65 -2.75 3.67
C GLU A 238 -10.73 -1.90 4.96
N PRO A 239 -10.52 -2.49 6.15
CA PRO A 239 -10.60 -1.78 7.43
C PRO A 239 -9.74 -0.51 7.51
N HIS A 240 -8.53 -0.52 6.95
CA HIS A 240 -7.65 0.66 6.92
C HIS A 240 -8.28 1.83 6.13
N VAL A 241 -8.90 1.55 4.99
CA VAL A 241 -9.50 2.56 4.11
C VAL A 241 -10.76 3.14 4.75
N VAL A 242 -11.62 2.28 5.31
CA VAL A 242 -12.86 2.69 5.97
C VAL A 242 -12.55 3.55 7.20
N LEU A 243 -11.69 3.07 8.11
CA LEU A 243 -11.34 3.79 9.32
C LEU A 243 -10.58 5.09 9.00
N GLY A 244 -9.64 5.05 8.05
CA GLY A 244 -8.90 6.23 7.60
C GLY A 244 -9.80 7.31 7.01
N THR A 245 -10.81 6.92 6.22
CA THR A 245 -11.81 7.85 5.65
C THR A 245 -12.63 8.51 6.76
N ILE A 246 -13.10 7.73 7.74
CA ILE A 246 -13.83 8.25 8.90
C ILE A 246 -12.95 9.25 9.67
N VAL A 247 -11.69 8.92 9.94
CA VAL A 247 -10.75 9.81 10.63
C VAL A 247 -10.54 11.12 9.86
N CYS A 248 -10.36 11.08 8.55
CA CYS A 248 -10.18 12.28 7.72
C CYS A 248 -11.43 13.18 7.73
N VAL A 249 -12.63 12.59 7.65
CA VAL A 249 -13.90 13.33 7.73
C VAL A 249 -14.07 13.96 9.10
N LEU A 250 -13.80 13.22 10.18
CA LEU A 250 -13.84 13.74 11.54
C LEU A 250 -12.83 14.88 11.75
N MET A 251 -11.68 14.87 11.07
CA MET A 251 -10.72 15.97 11.13
C MET A 251 -11.23 17.31 10.61
N ILE A 252 -12.26 17.35 9.77
CA ILE A 252 -12.87 18.62 9.33
C ILE A 252 -13.45 19.41 10.51
N VAL A 253 -13.91 18.71 11.55
CA VAL A 253 -14.53 19.33 12.73
C VAL A 253 -13.48 20.02 13.61
N GLN A 254 -12.21 19.58 13.57
CA GLN A 254 -11.15 20.11 14.44
C GLN A 254 -10.83 21.59 14.23
N PRO A 255 -10.60 22.09 13.00
CA PRO A 255 -10.39 23.52 12.76
C PRO A 255 -11.56 24.38 13.25
N VAL A 256 -12.81 23.91 13.07
CA VAL A 256 -14.02 24.61 13.52
C VAL A 256 -14.03 24.71 15.05
N LEU A 257 -13.84 23.59 15.74
CA LEU A 257 -13.77 23.56 17.21
C LEU A 257 -12.58 24.37 17.74
N GLY A 258 -11.45 24.35 17.05
CA GLY A 258 -10.26 25.13 17.41
C GLY A 258 -10.50 26.64 17.31
N TRP A 259 -11.17 27.09 16.26
CA TRP A 259 -11.57 28.50 16.11
C TRP A 259 -12.58 28.92 17.20
N MET A 260 -13.60 28.11 17.45
CA MET A 260 -14.58 28.36 18.53
C MET A 260 -13.90 28.37 19.91
N HIS A 261 -12.98 27.44 20.15
CA HIS A 261 -12.16 27.39 21.35
C HIS A 261 -11.35 28.68 21.54
N HIS A 262 -10.64 29.13 20.49
CA HIS A 262 -9.85 30.35 20.55
C HIS A 262 -10.72 31.59 20.82
N ARG A 263 -11.83 31.75 20.09
CA ARG A 263 -12.77 32.87 20.29
C ARG A 263 -13.31 32.91 21.72
N ASN A 264 -13.70 31.76 22.26
CA ASN A 264 -14.17 31.66 23.64
C ASN A 264 -13.07 31.94 24.65
N TYR A 265 -11.84 31.48 24.40
CA TYR A 265 -10.72 31.74 25.29
C TYR A 265 -10.39 33.24 25.35
N VAL A 266 -10.37 33.93 24.20
CA VAL A 266 -10.16 35.38 24.15
C VAL A 266 -11.29 36.14 24.86
N LYS A 267 -12.55 35.69 24.72
CA LYS A 267 -13.70 36.34 25.35
C LYS A 267 -13.79 36.12 26.86
N TYR A 268 -13.60 34.88 27.32
CA TYR A 268 -13.88 34.50 28.72
C TYR A 268 -12.60 34.34 29.57
N GLN A 269 -11.41 34.38 28.95
CA GLN A 269 -10.11 34.22 29.61
C GLN A 269 -9.99 32.94 30.45
N ARG A 270 -10.80 31.92 30.15
CA ARG A 270 -10.81 30.62 30.82
C ARG A 270 -11.19 29.50 29.87
N ARG A 271 -10.88 28.25 30.24
CA ARG A 271 -11.35 27.07 29.50
C ARG A 271 -12.87 26.94 29.62
N THR A 272 -13.53 26.66 28.51
CA THR A 272 -14.98 26.41 28.40
C THR A 272 -15.24 24.95 28.02
N THR A 273 -16.50 24.52 28.02
CA THR A 273 -16.88 23.16 27.55
C THR A 273 -16.36 22.87 26.15
N ILE A 274 -16.40 23.86 25.24
CA ILE A 274 -15.84 23.76 23.88
C ILE A 274 -14.32 23.53 23.92
N SER A 275 -13.61 24.12 24.87
CA SER A 275 -12.16 23.90 25.05
C SER A 275 -11.86 22.44 25.36
N TYR A 276 -12.60 21.84 26.31
CA TYR A 276 -12.42 20.43 26.65
C TYR A 276 -12.83 19.52 25.50
N GLY A 277 -13.93 19.85 24.80
CA GLY A 277 -14.36 19.16 23.59
C GLY A 277 -13.26 19.11 22.53
N HIS A 278 -12.73 20.26 22.11
CA HIS A 278 -11.65 20.37 21.13
C HIS A 278 -10.42 19.52 21.50
N ILE A 279 -9.95 19.64 22.75
CA ILE A 279 -8.75 18.95 23.25
C ILE A 279 -8.93 17.43 23.27
N TRP A 280 -10.00 16.93 23.90
CA TRP A 280 -10.22 15.50 24.05
C TRP A 280 -10.64 14.83 22.75
N TYR A 281 -11.46 15.50 21.94
CA TYR A 281 -11.80 15.04 20.59
C TYR A 281 -10.54 14.91 19.72
N GLY A 282 -9.61 15.87 19.81
CA GLY A 282 -8.38 15.87 19.03
C GLY A 282 -7.45 14.73 19.43
N ARG A 283 -7.30 14.52 20.74
CA ARG A 283 -6.54 13.38 21.28
C ARG A 283 -7.11 12.04 20.81
N GLY A 284 -8.42 11.87 20.92
CA GLY A 284 -9.09 10.65 20.49
C GLY A 284 -8.82 10.34 19.03
N ILE A 285 -9.01 11.31 18.14
CA ILE A 285 -8.82 11.06 16.70
C ILE A 285 -7.36 10.89 16.32
N MET A 286 -6.42 11.58 16.97
CA MET A 286 -4.99 11.32 16.74
C MET A 286 -4.63 9.88 17.09
N VAL A 287 -5.11 9.34 18.21
CA VAL A 287 -4.87 7.94 18.60
C VAL A 287 -5.47 6.99 17.57
N VAL A 288 -6.72 7.19 17.16
CA VAL A 288 -7.36 6.37 16.13
C VAL A 288 -6.61 6.45 14.80
N GLY A 289 -6.12 7.62 14.41
CA GLY A 289 -5.31 7.82 13.21
C GLY A 289 -3.96 7.09 13.25
N ILE A 290 -3.27 7.10 14.39
CA ILE A 290 -2.01 6.35 14.57
C ILE A 290 -2.26 4.84 14.52
N ILE A 291 -3.35 4.36 15.13
CA ILE A 291 -3.77 2.95 15.03
C ILE A 291 -4.06 2.61 13.56
N ASN A 292 -4.81 3.47 12.86
CA ASN A 292 -5.12 3.27 11.46
C ASN A 292 -3.87 3.18 10.57
N GLY A 293 -2.86 4.02 10.81
CA GLY A 293 -1.58 3.92 10.10
C GLY A 293 -0.84 2.61 10.38
N GLY A 294 -0.96 2.06 11.60
CA GLY A 294 -0.45 0.73 11.94
C GLY A 294 -1.17 -0.40 11.18
N ILE A 295 -2.49 -0.31 11.05
CA ILE A 295 -3.30 -1.24 10.22
C ILE A 295 -2.86 -1.12 8.75
N GLY A 296 -2.63 0.09 8.24
CA GLY A 296 -2.16 0.30 6.86
C GLY A 296 -0.80 -0.34 6.57
N LEU A 297 0.12 -0.35 7.54
CA LEU A 297 1.40 -1.06 7.40
C LEU A 297 1.23 -2.58 7.38
N GLN A 298 0.24 -3.12 8.09
CA GLN A 298 -0.07 -4.55 8.04
C GLN A 298 -0.68 -4.92 6.69
N LEU A 299 -1.61 -4.09 6.18
CA LEU A 299 -2.23 -4.27 4.88
C LEU A 299 -1.17 -4.29 3.76
N SER A 300 -0.22 -3.36 3.78
CA SER A 300 0.84 -3.30 2.77
C SER A 300 1.94 -4.37 2.95
N SER A 301 1.73 -5.35 3.84
CA SER A 301 2.74 -6.36 4.23
C SER A 301 4.12 -5.74 4.48
N ALA A 302 4.13 -4.58 5.17
CA ALA A 302 5.34 -3.79 5.35
C ALA A 302 6.43 -4.62 6.04
N SER A 303 7.69 -4.35 5.68
CA SER A 303 8.81 -5.05 6.31
C SER A 303 8.82 -4.82 7.82
N THR A 304 9.30 -5.82 8.57
CA THR A 304 9.44 -5.73 10.04
C THR A 304 10.20 -4.47 10.45
N GLY A 305 11.21 -4.05 9.66
CA GLY A 305 11.95 -2.82 9.90
C GLY A 305 11.10 -1.55 9.84
N LEU A 306 10.18 -1.45 8.86
CA LEU A 306 9.25 -0.32 8.77
C LEU A 306 8.25 -0.31 9.91
N ILE A 307 7.71 -1.48 10.28
CA ILE A 307 6.77 -1.62 11.40
C ILE A 307 7.45 -1.21 12.72
N VAL A 308 8.67 -1.69 12.96
CA VAL A 308 9.47 -1.33 14.14
C VAL A 308 9.79 0.17 14.14
N GLY A 309 10.22 0.73 13.01
CA GLY A 309 10.51 2.16 12.87
C GLY A 309 9.29 3.04 13.18
N TYR A 310 8.13 2.70 12.59
CA TYR A 310 6.86 3.37 12.87
C TYR A 310 6.49 3.30 14.35
N SER A 311 6.63 2.12 14.97
CA SER A 311 6.31 1.90 16.38
C SER A 311 7.20 2.71 17.32
N ILE A 312 8.51 2.76 17.06
CA ILE A 312 9.46 3.53 17.86
C ILE A 312 9.13 5.02 17.79
N VAL A 313 8.91 5.56 16.58
CA VAL A 313 8.56 6.98 16.40
C VAL A 313 7.22 7.29 17.07
N GLY A 314 6.22 6.42 16.89
CA GLY A 314 4.91 6.57 17.51
C GLY A 314 4.98 6.62 19.04
N ILE A 315 5.75 5.73 19.67
CA ILE A 315 5.96 5.71 21.12
C ILE A 315 6.69 6.97 21.58
N LEU A 316 7.78 7.34 20.92
CA LEU A 316 8.59 8.49 21.30
C LEU A 316 7.78 9.79 21.24
N VAL A 317 7.07 10.03 20.14
CA VAL A 317 6.28 11.26 19.98
C VAL A 317 5.07 11.26 20.91
N SER A 318 4.41 10.12 21.12
CA SER A 318 3.31 10.01 22.09
C SER A 318 3.79 10.30 23.52
N ALA A 319 5.00 9.84 23.88
CA ALA A 319 5.60 10.13 25.18
C ALA A 319 5.93 11.62 25.36
N ILE A 320 6.52 12.26 24.34
CA ILE A 320 6.79 13.70 24.33
C ILE A 320 5.49 14.50 24.46
N TYR A 321 4.47 14.10 23.69
CA TYR A 321 3.14 14.70 23.73
C TYR A 321 2.52 14.60 25.13
N ALA A 322 2.54 13.40 25.72
CA ALA A 322 2.03 13.16 27.06
C ALA A 322 2.79 13.98 28.11
N ALA A 323 4.11 14.05 28.03
CA ALA A 323 4.93 14.86 28.93
C ALA A 323 4.59 16.35 28.83
N GLY A 324 4.42 16.87 27.61
CA GLY A 324 3.98 18.25 27.37
C GLY A 324 2.60 18.54 27.98
N ALA A 325 1.66 17.63 27.79
CA ALA A 325 0.31 17.73 28.36
C ALA A 325 0.30 17.67 29.90
N VAL A 326 1.09 16.78 30.51
CA VAL A 326 1.22 16.66 31.97
C VAL A 326 1.87 17.91 32.54
N ARG A 327 2.94 18.43 31.92
CA ARG A 327 3.61 19.66 32.35
C ARG A 327 2.64 20.84 32.39
N GLU A 328 1.82 21.01 31.35
CA GLU A 328 0.79 22.06 31.31
C GLU A 328 -0.21 21.91 32.47
N MET A 329 -0.69 20.68 32.71
CA MET A 329 -1.62 20.40 33.80
C MET A 329 -1.04 20.73 35.18
N VAL A 330 0.22 20.36 35.43
CA VAL A 330 0.93 20.67 36.69
C VAL A 330 1.11 22.18 36.85
N GLN A 331 1.50 22.90 35.78
CA GLN A 331 1.67 24.35 35.82
C GLN A 331 0.35 25.08 36.11
N MET A 332 -0.77 24.63 35.55
CA MET A 332 -2.09 25.20 35.82
C MET A 332 -2.48 25.00 37.28
N LYS A 333 -2.35 23.79 37.83
CA LYS A 333 -2.63 23.51 39.24
C LYS A 333 -1.76 24.33 40.19
N ARG A 334 -0.49 24.52 39.86
CA ARG A 334 0.42 25.33 40.68
C ARG A 334 -0.02 26.80 40.72
N LYS A 335 -0.38 27.40 39.58
CA LYS A 335 -0.89 28.78 39.51
C LYS A 335 -2.19 28.95 40.29
N GLU A 336 -3.09 27.98 40.21
CA GLU A 336 -4.34 27.97 40.97
C GLU A 336 -4.07 27.92 42.49
N HIS A 337 -3.16 27.04 42.93
CA HIS A 337 -2.77 26.98 44.33
C HIS A 337 -2.09 28.26 44.81
N GLU A 338 -1.20 28.86 44.01
CA GLU A 338 -0.54 30.15 44.32
C GLU A 338 -1.60 31.26 44.50
N LEU A 339 -2.59 31.36 43.60
CA LEU A 339 -3.70 32.33 43.69
C LEU A 339 -4.57 32.15 44.94
N LEU A 340 -4.88 30.91 45.31
CA LEU A 340 -5.69 30.59 46.49
C LEU A 340 -4.91 30.78 47.81
N SER A 341 -3.59 30.62 47.78
CA SER A 341 -2.73 30.77 48.97
C SER A 341 -2.30 32.21 49.27
N ASP A 342 -2.58 33.16 48.38
CA ASP A 342 -2.24 34.57 48.56
C ASP A 342 -3.12 35.22 49.65
N PRO A 343 -2.57 35.65 50.80
CA PRO A 343 -3.33 36.22 51.91
C PRO A 343 -4.13 37.48 51.52
N SER A 344 -3.71 38.19 50.47
CA SER A 344 -4.39 39.39 49.98
C SER A 344 -5.76 39.08 49.36
N ASN A 345 -5.93 37.90 48.75
CA ASN A 345 -7.20 37.44 48.18
C ASN A 345 -8.17 36.99 49.28
N SER A 346 -7.67 36.32 50.33
CA SER A 346 -8.45 35.93 51.51
C SER A 346 -9.00 37.13 52.29
N ALA A 347 -8.24 38.24 52.31
CA ALA A 347 -8.66 39.48 52.97
C ALA A 347 -9.72 40.27 52.18
N LEU A 348 -9.81 40.07 50.86
CA LEU A 348 -10.83 40.69 50.00
C LEU A 348 -12.18 39.95 50.08
N GLU A 349 -12.18 38.62 50.18
CA GLU A 349 -13.44 37.85 50.37
C GLU A 349 -14.06 38.06 51.76
N LEU A 350 -13.27 38.32 52.80
CA LEU A 350 -13.78 38.65 54.14
C LEU A 350 -14.36 40.07 54.26
N ARG A 351 -14.23 40.91 53.22
CA ARG A 351 -14.73 42.30 53.18
C ARG A 351 -15.90 42.52 52.21
N ALA A 352 -16.31 41.50 51.46
CA ALA A 352 -17.48 41.52 50.58
C ALA A 352 -18.71 40.95 51.30
#